data_AF-G5ID57-F1
#
_entry.id   AF-G5ID57-F1
#
_cell.length_a   1.000
_cell.length_b   1.000
_cell.length_c   1.000
_cell.angle_alpha   90.00
_cell.angle_beta   90.00
_cell.angle_gamma   90.00
#
_symmetry.space_group_name_H-M   'P 1'
#
loop_
_entity.id
_entity.type
_entity.pdbx_description
1 polymer ?
#
loop_
_entity_poly.entity_id
_entity_poly.type
_entity_poly.pdbx_seq_one_letter_code
_entity_poly.pdbx_strand_id
1 'polypeptide(L)' 'MSECTCASEKHHCDCAPAPGPGLQLAIATVPMQPWMTPYEPAKALKQGTIFPCLDLPFFITGGGSDARA' A
#
# COMPACT_ATOMS: atom_id res chain seq x y z
N MET A 1 -31.37 -4.82 -7.13
CA MET A 1 -31.50 -3.76 -6.10
C MET A 1 -30.39 -3.98 -5.10
N SER A 2 -29.45 -3.03 -5.02
CA SER A 2 -28.33 -3.11 -4.08
C SER A 2 -28.80 -2.57 -2.73
N GLU A 3 -28.89 -3.43 -1.73
CA GLU A 3 -29.26 -3.03 -0.37
C GLU A 3 -27.97 -2.83 0.44
N CYS A 4 -27.56 -1.57 0.62
CA CYS A 4 -26.67 -1.19 1.70
C CYS A 4 -27.51 -1.03 2.97
N THR A 5 -27.36 -1.94 3.93
CA THR A 5 -28.03 -1.82 5.23
C THR A 5 -27.12 -1.14 6.23
N CYS A 6 -27.31 0.17 6.40
CA CYS A 6 -26.67 0.96 7.45
C CYS A 6 -27.45 0.74 8.76
N ALA A 7 -27.06 -0.24 9.54
CA ALA A 7 -27.66 -0.51 10.85
C ALA A 7 -26.76 0.01 11.98
N SER A 8 -26.85 1.30 12.30
CA SER A 8 -26.82 1.82 13.68
C SER A 8 -26.85 3.35 13.67
N GLU A 9 -27.70 3.88 14.53
CA GLU A 9 -28.08 5.28 14.59
C GLU A 9 -26.86 6.14 15.02
N LYS A 10 -26.52 7.15 14.22
CA LYS A 10 -25.46 8.18 14.41
C LYS A 10 -24.07 7.96 13.78
N HIS A 11 -23.93 7.19 12.70
CA HIS A 11 -22.79 7.38 11.79
C HIS A 11 -23.30 7.87 10.44
N HIS A 12 -22.77 8.99 9.96
CA HIS A 12 -22.96 9.45 8.58
C HIS A 12 -22.59 8.27 7.67
N CYS A 13 -23.62 7.68 7.05
CA CYS A 13 -23.44 6.66 6.05
C CYS A 13 -23.05 7.39 4.76
N ASP A 14 -21.76 7.66 4.61
CA ASP A 14 -21.19 7.96 3.31
C ASP A 14 -21.17 6.66 2.49
N CYS A 15 -22.37 6.18 2.13
CA CYS A 15 -22.56 5.27 1.01
C CYS A 15 -22.13 6.05 -0.23
N ALA A 16 -20.81 6.09 -0.48
CA ALA A 16 -20.29 6.56 -1.73
C ALA A 16 -21.00 5.76 -2.83
N PRO A 17 -21.71 6.42 -3.76
CA PRO A 17 -22.37 5.71 -4.84
C PRO A 17 -21.33 4.85 -5.54
N ALA A 18 -21.69 3.59 -5.80
CA ALA A 18 -20.82 2.68 -6.53
C ALA A 18 -20.30 3.42 -7.78
N PRO A 19 -18.98 3.42 -8.02
CA PRO A 19 -18.38 4.05 -9.18
C PRO A 19 -19.17 3.70 -10.43
N GLY A 20 -19.78 4.70 -11.08
CA GLY A 20 -20.52 4.49 -12.32
C GLY A 20 -19.61 3.88 -13.40
N PRO A 21 -20.17 3.20 -14.42
CA PRO A 21 -19.38 2.64 -15.51
C PRO A 21 -18.49 3.73 -16.14
N GLY A 22 -17.17 3.57 -16.07
CA GLY A 22 -16.20 4.53 -16.61
C GLY A 22 -15.52 5.43 -15.58
N LEU A 23 -15.80 5.31 -14.28
CA LEU A 23 -15.02 6.02 -13.26
C LEU A 23 -13.69 5.30 -13.00
N GLN A 24 -12.58 5.97 -13.35
CA GLN A 24 -11.24 5.49 -13.03
C GLN A 24 -10.99 5.64 -11.53
N LEU A 25 -10.88 4.52 -10.81
CA LEU A 25 -10.75 4.53 -9.34
C LEU A 25 -9.39 5.03 -8.85
N ALA A 26 -8.34 4.70 -9.61
CA ALA A 26 -6.97 5.08 -9.31
C ALA A 26 -6.08 4.91 -10.56
N ILE A 27 -4.93 5.56 -10.51
CA ILE A 27 -3.81 5.34 -11.43
C ILE A 27 -2.64 4.86 -10.57
N ALA A 28 -2.01 3.76 -10.97
CA ALA A 28 -0.82 3.23 -10.33
C ALA A 28 0.26 2.97 -11.39
N THR A 29 1.50 3.35 -11.10
CA THR A 29 2.65 3.03 -11.94
C THR A 29 3.45 1.93 -11.24
N VAL A 30 3.48 0.74 -11.84
CA VAL A 30 4.27 -0.39 -11.34
C VAL A 30 5.59 -0.43 -12.13
N PRO A 31 6.76 -0.26 -11.48
CA PRO A 31 8.03 -0.38 -12.17
C PRO A 31 8.23 -1.84 -12.62
N MET A 32 8.80 -2.01 -13.81
CA MET A 32 9.17 -3.34 -14.31
C MET A 32 10.36 -3.86 -13.50
N GLN A 33 10.12 -4.88 -12.68
CA GLN A 33 11.14 -5.51 -11.88
C GLN A 33 11.64 -6.80 -12.54
N PRO A 34 12.96 -6.98 -12.72
CA PRO A 34 13.50 -8.24 -13.24
C PRO A 34 13.30 -9.39 -12.27
N TRP A 35 13.17 -10.60 -12.81
CA TRP A 35 13.15 -11.81 -12.00
C TRP A 35 14.55 -12.11 -11.43
N MET A 36 14.58 -12.59 -10.20
CA MET A 36 15.79 -12.93 -9.44
C MET A 36 15.42 -14.02 -8.43
N THR A 37 16.44 -14.72 -7.92
CA THR A 37 16.23 -15.82 -6.98
C THR A 37 15.52 -15.32 -5.72
N PRO A 38 14.31 -15.81 -5.43
CA PRO A 38 13.54 -15.39 -4.26
C PRO A 38 14.17 -15.92 -2.97
N TYR A 39 13.86 -15.28 -1.85
CA TYR A 39 14.16 -15.83 -0.53
C TYR A 39 13.35 -17.09 -0.23
N GLU A 40 13.86 -17.87 0.73
CA GLU A 40 13.08 -18.93 1.35
C GLU A 40 11.83 -18.32 2.05
N PRO A 41 10.66 -19.00 1.99
CA PRO A 41 9.39 -18.46 2.47
C PRO A 41 9.41 -17.89 3.89
N ALA A 42 10.03 -18.57 4.86
CA ALA A 42 10.09 -18.11 6.24
C ALA A 42 10.95 -16.84 6.39
N LYS A 43 11.99 -16.68 5.56
CA LYS A 43 12.78 -15.44 5.52
C LYS A 43 12.01 -14.30 4.83
N ALA A 44 11.35 -14.57 3.71
CA ALA A 44 10.58 -13.57 2.98
C ALA A 44 9.47 -12.95 3.85
N LEU A 45 8.75 -13.79 4.60
CA LEU A 45 7.71 -13.32 5.54
C LEU A 45 8.27 -12.43 6.65
N LYS A 46 9.48 -12.71 7.14
CA LYS A 46 10.14 -11.90 8.17
C LYS A 46 10.58 -10.52 7.67
N GLN A 47 11.08 -10.44 6.43
CA GLN A 47 11.53 -9.18 5.83
C GLN A 47 10.39 -8.35 5.23
N GLY A 48 9.25 -8.98 4.91
CA GLY A 48 8.15 -8.31 4.20
C GLY A 48 8.38 -8.14 2.70
N THR A 49 9.44 -8.77 2.17
CA THR A 49 9.74 -8.83 0.73
C THR A 49 10.24 -10.22 0.34
N ILE A 50 9.80 -10.71 -0.81
CA ILE A 50 10.28 -11.98 -1.38
C ILE A 50 11.62 -11.84 -2.11
N PHE A 51 11.94 -10.62 -2.54
CA PHE A 51 13.10 -10.38 -3.38
C PHE A 51 14.22 -9.69 -2.59
N PRO A 52 15.44 -10.26 -2.60
CA PRO A 52 16.58 -9.71 -1.86
C PRO A 52 16.93 -8.27 -2.22
N CYS A 53 16.82 -7.87 -3.50
CA CYS A 53 17.22 -6.52 -3.90
C CYS A 53 16.26 -5.41 -3.44
N LEU A 54 15.06 -5.79 -2.97
CA LEU A 54 14.09 -4.87 -2.38
C LEU A 54 14.26 -4.73 -0.86
N ASP A 55 15.10 -5.55 -0.24
CA ASP A 55 15.40 -5.50 1.19
C ASP A 55 16.43 -4.38 1.47
N LEU A 56 15.96 -3.14 1.34
CA LEU A 56 16.78 -1.93 1.46
C LEU A 56 16.58 -1.26 2.82
N PRO A 57 17.64 -0.70 3.43
CA PRO A 57 17.52 0.02 4.69
C PRO A 57 16.63 1.25 4.53
N PHE A 58 15.79 1.51 5.53
CA PHE A 58 15.03 2.76 5.61
C PHE A 58 15.98 3.88 6.00
N PHE A 59 16.26 4.77 5.05
CA PHE A 59 16.93 6.03 5.35
C PHE A 59 15.88 7.02 5.87
N ILE A 60 16.11 7.59 7.06
CA ILE A 60 15.35 8.77 7.50
C ILE A 60 15.73 9.91 6.56
N THR A 61 14.92 10.13 5.52
CA THR A 61 14.98 11.34 4.71
C THR A 61 13.82 12.24 5.13
N GLY A 62 14.11 13.12 6.07
CA GLY A 62 13.12 14.02 6.69
C GLY A 62 13.42 14.33 8.15
N GLY A 63 14.32 15.30 8.40
CA GLY A 63 14.39 16.01 9.68
C GLY A 63 15.39 15.47 10.72
N GLY A 64 16.62 15.11 10.34
CA GLY A 64 17.72 14.90 11.28
C GLY A 64 18.67 16.09 11.24
N SER A 65 18.77 16.82 12.35
CA SER A 65 19.61 18.00 12.55
C SER A 65 21.05 17.83 12.05
N ASP A 66 21.43 18.65 11.07
CA ASP A 66 22.82 19.08 10.89
C ASP A 66 23.29 19.78 12.18
N ALA A 67 23.76 18.98 13.15
CA ALA A 67 24.63 19.46 14.21
C ALA A 67 26.02 19.72 13.59
N ARG A 68 26.12 20.83 12.86
CA ARG A 68 27.39 21.42 12.48
C ARG A 68 28.02 22.01 13.75
N ALA A 69 29.08 21.35 14.21
CA ALA A 69 30.22 21.84 15.01
C ALA A 69 29.92 22.59 16.31
#